data_AF-A0A2K3NDZ1-F1
#
_entry.id   AF-A0A2K3NDZ1-F1
#
_cell.length_a   1.000
_cell.length_b   1.000
_cell.length_c   1.000
_cell.angle_alpha   90.00
_cell.angle_beta   90.00
_cell.angle_gamma   90.00
#
_symmetry.space_group_name_H-M   'P 1'
#
loop_
_entity.id
_entity.type
_entity.pdbx_description
1 polymer ?
#
loop_
_entity_poly.entity_id
_entity_poly.type
_entity_poly.pdbx_seq_one_letter_code
_entity_poly.pdbx_strand_id
1 'polypeptide(L)' 'KGDYYRYLAEFKSEQDRKEAAEQSLKAYEAASASASTDLPSTHPIRLGLALNFSVFYYEILNSPERQVTYTL' A
#
# COMPACT_ATOMS: atom_id res chain seq x y z
N LYS A 1 3.23 6.86 -5.98
CA LYS A 1 1.90 7.46 -5.68
C LYS A 1 1.33 6.92 -4.37
N GLY A 2 1.28 5.59 -4.16
CA GLY A 2 0.86 4.98 -2.89
C GLY A 2 1.59 5.57 -1.68
N ASP A 3 2.93 5.48 -1.65
CA ASP A 3 3.72 6.00 -0.53
C ASP A 3 3.50 7.49 -0.25
N TYR A 4 3.38 8.31 -1.29
CA TYR A 4 3.12 9.74 -1.13
C TYR A 4 1.80 10.00 -0.37
N TYR A 5 0.74 9.30 -0.75
CA TYR A 5 -0.56 9.41 -0.07
C TYR A 5 -0.55 8.74 1.32
N ARG A 6 0.23 7.66 1.51
CA ARG A 6 0.48 7.06 2.82
C ARG A 6 1.09 8.08 3.77
N TYR A 7 2.19 8.74 3.38
CA TYR A 7 2.82 9.77 4.19
C TYR A 7 1.88 10.94 4.45
N LEU A 8 1.08 11.37 3.46
CA LEU A 8 0.04 12.39 3.69
C LEU A 8 -0.98 11.96 4.77
N ALA A 9 -1.36 10.68 4.80
CA ALA A 9 -2.31 10.16 5.78
C ALA A 9 -1.75 10.12 7.22
N GLU A 10 -0.43 10.07 7.38
CA GLU A 10 0.23 10.09 8.71
C GLU A 10 0.10 11.43 9.42
N PHE A 11 0.05 12.55 8.68
CA PHE A 11 0.06 13.91 9.25
C PHE A 11 -1.31 14.61 9.21
N LYS A 12 -2.30 14.03 8.54
CA LYS A 12 -3.62 14.64 8.33
C LYS A 12 -4.58 14.38 9.51
N SER A 13 -5.51 15.30 9.72
CA SER A 13 -6.63 15.14 10.67
C SER A 13 -7.57 14.02 10.21
N GLU A 14 -8.45 13.55 11.09
CA GLU A 14 -9.22 12.30 10.90
C GLU A 14 -9.95 12.16 9.55
N GLN A 15 -10.63 13.22 9.10
CA GLN A 15 -11.35 13.23 7.82
C GLN A 15 -10.40 13.20 6.62
N ASP A 16 -9.39 14.07 6.64
CA ASP A 16 -8.37 14.19 5.61
C ASP A 16 -7.49 12.93 5.50
N ARG A 17 -7.26 12.26 6.64
CA ARG A 17 -6.53 11.00 6.71
C ARG A 17 -7.26 9.91 5.95
N LYS A 18 -8.59 9.84 6.06
CA LYS A 18 -9.40 8.84 5.35
C LYS A 18 -9.28 9.00 3.83
N GLU A 19 -9.39 10.24 3.33
CA GLU A 19 -9.25 10.51 1.90
C GLU A 19 -7.84 10.18 1.38
N ALA A 20 -6.81 10.55 2.13
CA ALA A 20 -5.43 10.20 1.79
C ALA A 20 -5.20 8.68 1.82
N ALA A 21 -5.77 7.96 2.79
CA ALA A 21 -5.71 6.51 2.86
C ALA A 21 -6.40 5.85 1.66
N GLU A 22 -7.57 6.32 1.24
CA GLU A 22 -8.26 5.80 0.06
C GLU A 22 -7.47 6.02 -1.24
N GLN A 23 -6.83 7.18 -1.39
CA GLN A 23 -5.97 7.46 -2.55
C GLN A 23 -4.70 6.59 -2.53
N SER A 24 -4.11 6.36 -1.36
CA SER A 24 -2.99 5.46 -1.16
C SER A 24 -3.37 4.03 -1.57
N LEU A 25 -4.51 3.52 -1.08
CA LEU A 25 -5.02 2.18 -1.38
C LEU A 25 -5.20 1.98 -2.88
N LYS A 26 -5.93 2.87 -3.56
CA LYS A 26 -6.15 2.79 -5.01
C LYS A 26 -4.84 2.76 -5.80
N ALA A 27 -3.85 3.55 -5.38
CA ALA A 27 -2.56 3.60 -6.03
C ALA A 27 -1.75 2.30 -5.84
N TYR A 28 -1.78 1.71 -4.65
CA TYR A 28 -1.14 0.42 -4.40
C TYR A 28 -1.84 -0.73 -5.13
N GLU A 29 -3.17 -0.77 -5.18
CA GLU A 29 -3.93 -1.78 -5.91
C GLU A 29 -3.63 -1.75 -7.42
N ALA A 30 -3.64 -0.57 -8.02
CA ALA A 30 -3.31 -0.40 -9.44
C ALA A 30 -1.86 -0.82 -9.76
N ALA A 31 -0.91 -0.45 -8.89
CA ALA A 31 0.48 -0.86 -9.02
C ALA A 31 0.64 -2.38 -8.86
N SER A 32 -0.08 -2.99 -7.90
CA SER A 32 -0.01 -4.42 -7.62
C SER A 32 -0.60 -5.25 -8.76
N ALA A 33 -1.69 -4.79 -9.37
CA ALA A 33 -2.28 -5.42 -10.55
C ALA A 33 -1.29 -5.39 -11.73
N SER A 34 -0.71 -4.22 -12.03
CA SER A 34 0.26 -4.06 -13.12
C SER A 34 1.52 -4.89 -12.88
N ALA A 35 2.10 -4.83 -11.67
CA ALA A 35 3.29 -5.59 -11.32
C ALA A 35 3.03 -7.12 -11.33
N SER A 36 1.81 -7.56 -11.05
CA SER A 36 1.45 -8.97 -11.11
C SER A 36 1.37 -9.52 -12.53
N THR A 37 1.04 -8.66 -13.50
CA THR A 37 1.02 -9.01 -14.93
C THR A 37 2.40 -8.90 -15.57
N ASP A 38 3.15 -7.85 -15.25
CA ASP A 38 4.35 -7.47 -16.01
C ASP A 38 5.66 -7.97 -15.38
N LEU A 39 5.67 -8.30 -14.09
CA LEU A 39 6.88 -8.63 -13.34
C LEU A 39 6.79 -10.01 -12.66
N PRO A 40 7.87 -10.83 -12.70
CA PRO A 40 7.91 -12.07 -11.95
C PRO A 40 7.82 -11.81 -10.44
N SER A 41 7.34 -12.79 -9.68
CA SER A 41 7.14 -12.67 -8.21
C SER A 41 8.43 -12.34 -7.45
N THR A 42 9.59 -12.72 -7.97
CA THR A 42 10.91 -12.44 -7.38
C THR A 42 11.51 -11.10 -7.80
N HIS A 43 10.81 -10.32 -8.64
CA HIS A 43 11.33 -9.04 -9.13
C HIS A 43 11.44 -8.02 -7.98
N PRO A 44 12.59 -7.35 -7.79
CA PRO A 44 12.81 -6.43 -6.67
C PRO A 44 11.76 -5.31 -6.55
N ILE A 45 11.29 -4.78 -7.67
CA ILE A 45 10.23 -3.74 -7.66
C ILE A 45 8.90 -4.30 -7.14
N ARG A 46 8.55 -5.53 -7.51
CA ARG A 46 7.30 -6.18 -7.07
C ARG A 46 7.38 -6.53 -5.58
N LEU A 47 8.52 -7.02 -5.12
CA LEU A 47 8.79 -7.28 -3.71
C LEU A 47 8.76 -5.99 -2.87
N GLY A 48 9.41 -4.93 -3.34
CA GLY A 48 9.39 -3.62 -2.68
C GLY A 48 7.99 -3.00 -2.63
N LEU A 49 7.20 -3.19 -3.69
CA LEU A 49 5.80 -2.78 -3.71
C LEU A 49 4.96 -3.55 -2.68
N ALA A 50 5.11 -4.88 -2.62
CA ALA A 50 4.39 -5.72 -1.65
C ALA A 50 4.75 -5.34 -0.21
N LEU A 51 6.03 -5.09 0.07
CA LEU A 51 6.50 -4.62 1.37
C LEU A 51 5.88 -3.27 1.75
N ASN A 52 5.93 -2.27 0.87
CA ASN A 52 5.34 -0.95 1.17
C ASN A 52 3.82 -1.03 1.35
N PHE A 53 3.15 -1.88 0.58
CA PHE A 53 1.71 -2.06 0.70
C PHE A 53 1.33 -2.77 2.01
N SER A 54 2.14 -3.72 2.48
CA SER A 54 1.92 -4.36 3.78
C SER A 54 2.11 -3.39 4.95
N VAL A 55 3.11 -2.50 4.88
CA VAL A 55 3.31 -1.39 5.83
C VAL A 55 2.09 -0.46 5.84
N PHE A 56 1.55 -0.10 4.67
CA PHE A 56 0.32 0.71 4.59
C PHE A 56 -0.86 0.08 5.33
N TYR A 57 -1.08 -1.23 5.16
CA TYR A 57 -2.16 -1.94 5.86
C TYR A 57 -2.00 -1.94 7.38
N TYR A 58 -0.76 -2.02 7.86
CA TYR A 58 -0.45 -1.99 9.27
C TYR A 58 -0.60 -0.57 9.85
N GLU A 59 0.12 0.41 9.29
CA GLU A 59 0.25 1.75 9.86
C GLU A 59 -0.98 2.64 9.62
N ILE A 60 -1.61 2.54 8.45
CA ILE A 60 -2.70 3.46 8.07
C ILE A 60 -4.07 2.84 8.32
N LEU A 61 -4.28 1.59 7.90
CA LEU A 61 -5.58 0.92 7.99
C LEU A 61 -5.78 0.14 9.30
N ASN A 62 -4.75 0.08 10.16
CA ASN A 62 -4.77 -0.64 11.44
C ASN A 62 -5.34 -2.06 11.31
N SER A 63 -5.05 -2.72 10.18
CA SER A 63 -5.62 -4.00 9.77
C SER A 63 -4.50 -5.05 9.66
N PRO A 64 -3.94 -5.50 10.80
CA PRO A 64 -2.75 -6.37 10.84
C PRO A 64 -2.97 -7.72 10.14
N GLU A 65 -4.21 -8.21 10.08
CA GLU A 65 -4.54 -9.50 9.45
C GLU A 65 -4.25 -9.51 7.94
N ARG A 66 -4.40 -8.37 7.24
CA ARG A 66 -4.11 -8.28 5.79
C ARG A 66 -2.61 -8.21 5.49
N GLN A 67 -1.77 -7.83 6.45
CA GLN A 67 -0.32 -7.77 6.29
C GLN A 67 0.26 -9.17 5.98
N VAL A 68 -0.31 -10.21 6.59
CA VAL A 68 0.14 -11.60 6.42
C VAL A 68 -0.13 -12.10 4.99
N THR A 69 -1.22 -11.67 4.36
CA THR A 69 -1.61 -12.10 3.01
C THR A 69 -0.71 -11.55 1.89
N TYR A 70 -0.08 -10.38 2.07
CA TYR A 70 0.78 -9.77 1.05
C TYR A 70 2.28 -10.09 1.23
N THR A 71 2.64 -10.84 2.27
CA THR A 71 4.03 -11.23 2.57
C THR A 71 4.31 -12.71 2.26
N LEU A 72 3.28 -13.48 1.89
CA LEU A 72 3.33 -14.89 1.48
C LEU A 72 2.98 -15.03 -0.01
#